data_AF-A0A7C5G3I1-F1
#
_entry.id   AF-A0A7C5G3I1-F1
#
_cell.length_a   1.000
_cell.length_b   1.000
_cell.length_c   1.000
_cell.angle_alpha   90.00
_cell.angle_beta   90.00
_cell.angle_gamma   90.00
#
_symmetry.space_group_name_H-M   'P 1'
#
loop_
_entity.id
_entity.type
_entity.pdbx_description
1 polymer ?
#
loop_
_entity_poly.entity_id
_entity_poly.type
_entity_poly.pdbx_seq_one_letter_code
_entity_poly.pdbx_strand_id
1 'polypeptide(L)'
;MSTTQTAAISGPLTVEAFLRLIRSLPPEQIAQIPVEHLPENVPANIAHHLPAQSRQAVENLLLAANSYHLARRMRDEKTYGKAVVDALDRAKLSGDTANVRVFKDKILALITMLQESQREKGKYPLSLFVKNINHINTLLVDVRSEIVTIFNAAQVLREARPIDTSDRIRFRQAVKGLEAQSEAVEKLLAEYYIFRLKIMGRAIVAKRREVEEEERKNAHIPQQIERLRKQLEETRSFWRRTLNARQSEEKAREIQEQIAELIHELEANEVVISENELTDWLDALVDASISEYARPRISRMGREFRMTLYFLLNTYCRKQEESAYQIAQNPFIQVDPEKAIRYVLLSEQFILDYFANKKKDTATWLAGAAKNKIQELDRLEKEILAELRRSSRLMAKRRKL
;
A
#
# COMPACT_ATOMS: atom_id res chain seq x y z
N MET A 1 -36.50 -5.29 -59.76
CA MET A 1 -36.71 -5.87 -58.43
C MET A 1 -35.39 -6.50 -57.98
N SER A 2 -34.64 -5.78 -57.16
CA SER A 2 -33.43 -6.30 -56.52
C SER A 2 -33.62 -6.06 -55.04
N THR A 3 -33.90 -7.15 -54.33
CA THR A 3 -34.06 -7.23 -52.89
C THR A 3 -32.73 -6.92 -52.23
N THR A 4 -32.54 -5.67 -51.80
CA THR A 4 -31.44 -5.29 -50.92
C THR A 4 -31.66 -5.99 -49.58
N GLN A 5 -30.88 -7.03 -49.30
CA GLN A 5 -30.79 -7.63 -47.98
C GLN A 5 -30.19 -6.57 -47.03
N THR A 6 -31.06 -5.82 -46.37
CA THR A 6 -30.72 -5.13 -45.13
C THR A 6 -30.42 -6.22 -44.11
N ALA A 7 -29.15 -6.59 -43.98
CA ALA A 7 -28.72 -7.51 -42.93
C ALA A 7 -29.23 -6.95 -41.60
N ALA A 8 -30.12 -7.68 -40.93
CA ALA A 8 -30.66 -7.29 -39.64
C ALA A 8 -29.50 -7.15 -38.64
N ILE A 9 -29.13 -5.90 -38.35
CA ILE A 9 -28.11 -5.58 -37.34
C ILE A 9 -28.77 -5.84 -35.97
N SER A 10 -28.65 -7.07 -35.51
CA SER A 10 -29.20 -7.53 -34.23
C SER A 10 -28.24 -7.18 -33.09
N GLY A 11 -28.23 -5.91 -32.65
CA GLY A 11 -27.51 -5.46 -31.45
C GLY A 11 -26.56 -4.27 -31.68
N PRO A 12 -26.04 -3.66 -30.59
CA PRO A 12 -25.10 -2.55 -30.68
C PRO A 12 -23.77 -2.98 -31.32
N LEU A 13 -23.30 -2.24 -32.32
CA LEU A 13 -22.03 -2.51 -33.01
C LEU A 13 -20.84 -2.15 -32.13
N THR A 14 -19.79 -2.98 -32.14
CA THR A 14 -18.49 -2.58 -31.57
C THR A 14 -17.81 -1.54 -32.46
N VAL A 15 -16.92 -0.72 -31.90
CA VAL A 15 -16.15 0.29 -32.66
C VAL A 15 -15.38 -0.37 -33.81
N GLU A 16 -14.82 -1.56 -33.59
CA GLU A 16 -14.12 -2.33 -34.63
C GLU A 16 -15.05 -2.86 -35.73
N ALA A 17 -16.25 -3.33 -35.37
CA ALA A 17 -17.24 -3.79 -36.33
C ALA A 17 -17.76 -2.62 -37.19
N PHE A 18 -18.00 -1.47 -36.57
CA PHE A 18 -18.40 -0.24 -37.25
C PHE A 18 -17.30 0.26 -38.22
N LEU A 19 -16.04 0.25 -37.78
CA LEU A 19 -14.89 0.60 -38.62
C LEU A 19 -14.74 -0.33 -39.84
N ARG A 20 -15.03 -1.62 -39.68
CA ARG A 20 -15.04 -2.57 -40.81
C ARG A 20 -16.19 -2.28 -41.77
N LEU A 21 -17.40 -2.04 -41.26
CA LEU A 21 -18.59 -1.72 -42.05
C LEU A 21 -18.41 -0.47 -42.92
N ILE A 22 -17.88 0.61 -42.36
CA ILE A 22 -17.66 1.87 -43.10
C ILE A 22 -16.62 1.71 -44.22
N ARG A 23 -15.64 0.81 -44.05
CA ARG A 23 -14.61 0.54 -45.07
C ARG A 23 -15.12 -0.33 -46.22
N SER A 24 -16.18 -1.12 -46.01
CA SER A 24 -16.69 -2.07 -46.99
C SER A 24 -17.97 -1.61 -47.71
N LEU A 25 -18.72 -0.66 -47.13
CA LEU A 25 -20.02 -0.26 -47.65
C LEU A 25 -19.95 1.00 -48.55
N PRO A 26 -20.82 1.09 -49.59
CA PRO A 26 -20.96 2.30 -50.37
C PRO A 26 -21.64 3.43 -49.56
N PRO A 27 -21.42 4.71 -49.91
CA PRO A 27 -21.92 5.88 -49.15
C PRO A 27 -23.44 5.86 -48.88
N GLU A 28 -24.23 5.40 -49.85
CA GLU A 28 -25.69 5.32 -49.74
C GLU A 28 -26.15 4.31 -48.69
N GLN A 29 -25.42 3.20 -48.53
CA GLN A 29 -25.72 2.19 -47.51
C GLN A 29 -25.22 2.61 -46.13
N ILE A 30 -24.14 3.38 -46.06
CA ILE A 30 -23.65 3.97 -44.80
C ILE A 30 -24.70 4.93 -44.22
N ALA A 31 -25.31 5.76 -45.06
CA ALA A 31 -26.34 6.72 -44.62
C ALA A 31 -27.62 6.06 -44.07
N GLN A 32 -27.86 4.78 -44.41
CA GLN A 32 -29.04 4.02 -43.96
C GLN A 32 -28.80 3.24 -42.66
N ILE A 33 -27.60 3.29 -42.08
CA ILE A 33 -27.31 2.61 -40.82
C ILE A 33 -28.14 3.26 -39.69
N PRO A 34 -28.94 2.50 -38.94
CA PRO A 34 -29.71 3.06 -37.83
C PRO A 34 -28.78 3.62 -36.75
N VAL A 35 -28.99 4.88 -36.37
CA VAL A 35 -28.16 5.57 -35.38
C VAL A 35 -28.18 4.92 -34.00
N GLU A 36 -29.24 4.18 -33.69
CA GLU A 36 -29.43 3.50 -32.41
C GLU A 36 -28.46 2.33 -32.19
N HIS A 37 -27.89 1.78 -33.28
CA HIS A 37 -26.96 0.65 -33.24
C HIS A 37 -25.49 1.07 -33.30
N LEU A 38 -25.22 2.38 -33.41
CA LEU A 38 -23.86 2.91 -33.51
C LEU A 38 -23.16 2.91 -32.15
N PRO A 39 -21.83 2.66 -32.12
CA PRO A 39 -21.06 2.79 -30.90
C PRO A 39 -20.94 4.26 -30.48
N GLU A 40 -21.03 4.51 -29.18
CA GLU A 40 -20.97 5.87 -28.60
C GLU A 40 -19.56 6.51 -28.64
N ASN A 41 -18.51 5.70 -28.78
CA ASN A 41 -17.11 6.13 -28.71
C ASN A 41 -16.39 5.96 -30.06
N VAL A 42 -16.90 6.59 -31.12
CA VAL A 42 -16.20 6.60 -32.42
C VAL A 42 -15.16 7.73 -32.45
N PRO A 43 -13.88 7.45 -32.72
CA PRO A 43 -12.86 8.48 -32.91
C PRO A 43 -13.27 9.53 -33.96
N ALA A 44 -13.26 10.81 -33.58
CA ALA A 44 -13.69 11.93 -34.44
C ALA A 44 -12.85 12.08 -35.73
N ASN A 45 -11.63 11.54 -35.74
CA ASN A 45 -10.72 11.56 -36.89
C ASN A 45 -10.99 10.45 -37.92
N ILE A 46 -11.92 9.51 -37.68
CA ILE A 46 -12.17 8.41 -38.61
C ILE A 46 -12.59 8.89 -40.00
N ALA A 47 -13.42 9.93 -40.08
CA ALA A 47 -13.84 10.54 -41.34
C ALA A 47 -12.67 11.07 -42.19
N HIS A 48 -11.55 11.45 -41.56
CA HIS A 48 -10.39 12.02 -42.25
C HIS A 48 -9.56 10.97 -42.98
N HIS A 49 -9.70 9.70 -42.60
CA HIS A 49 -8.98 8.57 -43.19
C HIS A 49 -9.80 7.83 -44.24
N LEU A 50 -10.97 8.34 -44.62
CA LEU A 50 -11.88 7.73 -45.58
C LEU A 50 -11.85 8.45 -46.94
N PRO A 51 -12.17 7.74 -48.03
CA PRO A 51 -12.33 8.35 -49.36
C PRO A 51 -13.35 9.50 -49.33
N ALA A 52 -13.11 10.55 -50.12
CA ALA A 52 -13.94 11.77 -50.15
C ALA A 52 -15.44 11.49 -50.38
N GLN A 53 -15.77 10.44 -51.13
CA GLN A 53 -17.14 10.02 -51.44
C GLN A 53 -17.90 9.46 -50.23
N SER A 54 -17.20 8.79 -49.30
CA SER A 54 -17.81 8.20 -48.09
C SER A 54 -17.70 9.14 -46.88
N ARG A 55 -16.81 10.14 -46.94
CA ARG A 55 -16.53 11.07 -45.84
C ARG A 55 -17.79 11.81 -45.37
N GLN A 56 -18.54 12.40 -46.30
CA GLN A 56 -19.75 13.18 -45.97
C GLN A 56 -20.86 12.30 -45.37
N ALA A 57 -21.05 11.08 -45.89
CA ALA A 57 -22.03 10.14 -45.36
C ALA A 57 -21.68 9.71 -43.92
N VAL A 58 -20.39 9.49 -43.63
CA VAL A 58 -19.92 9.13 -42.29
C VAL A 58 -19.98 10.31 -41.33
N GLU A 59 -19.59 11.52 -41.75
CA GLU A 59 -19.70 12.72 -40.91
C GLU A 59 -21.15 13.02 -40.52
N ASN A 60 -22.10 12.91 -41.48
CA ASN A 60 -23.52 13.07 -41.21
C ASN A 60 -24.06 11.99 -40.28
N LEU A 61 -23.65 10.73 -40.47
CA LEU A 61 -24.04 9.61 -39.62
C LEU A 61 -23.52 9.79 -38.19
N LEU A 62 -22.26 10.24 -38.02
CA LEU A 62 -21.67 10.52 -36.72
C LEU A 62 -22.34 11.70 -36.02
N LEU A 63 -22.69 12.76 -36.75
CA LEU A 63 -23.44 13.89 -36.21
C LEU A 63 -24.83 13.44 -35.72
N ALA A 64 -25.53 12.64 -36.52
CA ALA A 64 -26.84 12.09 -36.16
C ALA A 64 -26.74 11.16 -34.93
N ALA A 65 -25.73 10.29 -34.87
CA ALA A 65 -25.45 9.45 -33.71
C ALA A 65 -25.20 10.28 -32.45
N ASN A 66 -24.32 11.28 -32.53
CA ASN A 66 -24.00 12.15 -31.39
C ASN A 66 -25.25 12.89 -30.89
N SER A 67 -26.09 13.39 -31.79
CA SER A 67 -27.35 14.05 -31.42
C SER A 67 -28.33 13.08 -30.73
N TYR A 68 -28.41 11.84 -31.21
CA TYR A 68 -29.24 10.79 -30.60
C TYR A 68 -28.73 10.41 -29.20
N HIS A 69 -27.43 10.19 -29.04
CA HIS A 69 -26.84 9.87 -27.74
C HIS A 69 -26.96 11.01 -26.74
N LEU A 70 -26.84 12.28 -27.18
CA LEU A 70 -27.08 13.44 -26.33
C LEU A 70 -28.55 13.53 -25.90
N ALA A 71 -29.49 13.36 -26.83
CA ALA A 71 -30.92 13.38 -26.51
C ALA A 71 -31.31 12.25 -25.55
N ARG A 72 -30.73 11.06 -25.74
CA ARG A 72 -30.88 9.92 -24.83
C ARG A 72 -30.31 10.23 -23.45
N ARG A 73 -29.10 10.81 -23.38
CA ARG A 73 -28.46 11.24 -22.14
C ARG A 73 -29.32 12.24 -21.36
N MET A 74 -29.86 13.26 -22.03
CA MET A 74 -30.76 14.25 -21.41
C MET A 74 -32.06 13.61 -20.91
N ARG A 75 -32.61 12.62 -21.64
CA ARG A 75 -33.79 11.86 -21.19
C ARG A 75 -33.49 11.00 -19.97
N ASP A 76 -32.35 10.32 -19.97
CA ASP A 76 -31.90 9.50 -18.84
C ASP A 76 -31.64 10.39 -17.60
N GLU A 77 -31.05 11.57 -17.78
CA GLU A 77 -30.83 12.54 -16.70
C GLU A 77 -32.16 13.04 -16.11
N LYS A 78 -33.15 13.33 -16.96
CA LYS A 78 -34.48 13.74 -16.51
C LYS A 78 -35.23 12.62 -15.78
N THR A 79 -35.05 11.37 -16.20
CA THR A 79 -35.78 10.21 -15.66
C THR A 79 -35.14 9.66 -14.39
N TYR A 80 -33.81 9.53 -14.38
CA TYR A 80 -33.07 8.81 -13.34
C TYR A 80 -32.12 9.72 -12.53
N GLY A 81 -31.94 10.97 -12.95
CA GLY A 81 -31.04 11.92 -12.32
C GLY A 81 -29.60 11.85 -12.84
N LYS A 82 -28.87 12.94 -12.59
CA LYS A 82 -27.48 13.13 -13.05
C LYS A 82 -26.52 12.04 -12.58
N ALA A 83 -26.64 11.60 -11.32
CA ALA A 83 -25.74 10.60 -10.74
C ALA A 83 -25.80 9.24 -11.48
N VAL A 84 -26.98 8.85 -11.95
CA VAL A 84 -27.17 7.60 -12.71
C VAL A 84 -26.54 7.71 -14.10
N VAL A 85 -26.68 8.86 -14.75
CA VAL A 85 -26.06 9.12 -16.05
C VAL A 85 -24.54 9.12 -15.95
N ASP A 86 -23.99 9.81 -14.96
CA ASP A 86 -22.54 9.85 -14.74
C ASP A 86 -21.98 8.43 -14.47
N ALA A 87 -22.72 7.59 -13.73
CA ALA A 87 -22.34 6.20 -13.49
C ALA A 87 -22.42 5.31 -14.75
N LEU A 88 -23.43 5.53 -15.61
CA LEU A 88 -23.53 4.84 -16.90
C LEU A 88 -22.40 5.24 -17.85
N ASP A 89 -22.05 6.52 -17.89
CA ASP A 89 -20.93 7.00 -18.71
C ASP A 89 -19.60 6.44 -18.20
N ARG A 90 -19.44 6.34 -16.88
CA ARG A 90 -18.27 5.69 -16.28
C ARG A 90 -18.13 4.23 -16.68
N ALA A 91 -19.23 3.48 -16.71
CA ALA A 91 -19.22 2.06 -17.10
C ALA A 91 -18.75 1.82 -18.54
N LYS A 92 -18.82 2.84 -19.41
CA LYS A 92 -18.36 2.77 -20.80
C LYS A 92 -16.85 3.03 -20.95
N LEU A 93 -16.20 3.62 -19.96
CA LEU A 93 -14.75 3.80 -19.96
C LEU A 93 -14.06 2.44 -19.77
N SER A 94 -12.88 2.24 -20.35
CA SER A 94 -12.19 0.94 -20.36
C SER A 94 -11.54 0.52 -19.03
N GLY A 95 -11.80 1.25 -17.93
CA GLY A 95 -11.13 1.04 -16.64
C GLY A 95 -9.63 1.40 -16.60
N ASP A 96 -9.03 1.75 -17.74
CA ASP A 96 -7.62 2.13 -17.87
C ASP A 96 -7.48 3.66 -17.84
N THR A 97 -7.77 4.24 -16.69
CA THR A 97 -7.57 5.68 -16.47
C THR A 97 -6.09 6.02 -16.48
N ALA A 98 -5.76 7.31 -16.73
CA ALA A 98 -4.37 7.76 -16.79
C ALA A 98 -3.57 7.36 -15.53
N ASN A 99 -4.19 7.48 -14.35
CA ASN A 99 -3.56 7.11 -13.08
C ASN A 99 -3.30 5.60 -12.97
N VAL A 100 -4.26 4.76 -13.36
CA VAL A 100 -4.10 3.30 -13.38
C VAL A 100 -3.03 2.88 -14.38
N ARG A 101 -2.96 3.51 -15.55
CA ARG A 101 -1.94 3.24 -16.57
C ARG A 101 -0.54 3.61 -16.08
N VAL A 102 -0.36 4.82 -15.56
CA VAL A 102 0.93 5.27 -15.00
C VAL A 102 1.37 4.36 -13.85
N PHE A 103 0.44 3.96 -12.99
CA PHE A 103 0.72 3.02 -11.90
C PHE A 103 1.16 1.65 -12.43
N LYS A 104 0.44 1.10 -13.41
CA LYS A 104 0.79 -0.16 -14.08
C LYS A 104 2.17 -0.11 -14.72
N ASP A 105 2.48 0.95 -15.45
CA ASP A 105 3.77 1.11 -16.12
C ASP A 105 4.93 1.16 -15.12
N LYS A 106 4.74 1.85 -13.99
CA LYS A 106 5.75 1.87 -12.91
C LYS A 106 5.93 0.52 -12.23
N ILE A 107 4.86 -0.25 -12.05
CA ILE A 107 4.95 -1.63 -11.54
C ILE A 107 5.74 -2.50 -12.52
N LEU A 108 5.44 -2.42 -13.82
CA LEU A 108 6.15 -3.18 -14.85
C LEU A 108 7.64 -2.81 -14.88
N ALA A 109 7.97 -1.52 -14.79
CA ALA A 109 9.35 -1.07 -14.69
C ALA A 109 10.07 -1.68 -13.47
N LEU A 110 9.42 -1.68 -12.30
CA LEU A 110 9.96 -2.30 -11.09
C LEU A 110 10.16 -3.81 -11.22
N ILE A 111 9.22 -4.51 -11.85
CA ILE A 111 9.32 -5.95 -12.12
C ILE A 111 10.53 -6.24 -13.01
N THR A 112 10.70 -5.47 -14.08
CA THR A 112 11.85 -5.58 -14.99
C THR A 112 13.16 -5.34 -14.23
N MET A 113 13.24 -4.27 -13.42
CA MET A 113 14.42 -4.00 -12.59
C MET A 113 14.75 -5.15 -11.63
N LEU A 114 13.74 -5.77 -11.02
CA LEU A 114 13.95 -6.91 -10.13
C LEU A 114 14.46 -8.15 -10.88
N GLN A 115 13.90 -8.44 -12.05
CA GLN A 115 14.34 -9.56 -12.89
C GLN A 115 15.79 -9.37 -13.34
N GLU A 116 16.16 -8.16 -13.76
CA GLU A 116 17.54 -7.82 -14.11
C GLU A 116 18.48 -7.97 -12.92
N SER A 117 18.10 -7.48 -11.74
CA SER A 117 18.89 -7.64 -10.50
C SER A 117 19.05 -9.11 -10.07
N GLN A 118 18.14 -10.00 -10.48
CA GLN A 118 18.27 -11.44 -10.23
C GLN A 118 19.22 -12.12 -11.21
N ARG A 119 19.29 -11.64 -12.45
CA ARG A 119 20.23 -12.12 -13.47
C ARG A 119 21.65 -11.64 -13.19
N GLU A 120 21.79 -10.39 -12.76
CA GLU A 120 23.07 -9.76 -12.45
C GLU A 120 23.05 -9.28 -10.99
N LYS A 121 23.69 -10.06 -10.11
CA LYS A 121 23.76 -9.73 -8.68
C LYS A 121 24.43 -8.37 -8.50
N GLY A 122 23.77 -7.47 -7.79
CA GLY A 122 24.30 -6.15 -7.46
C GLY A 122 24.06 -5.07 -8.52
N LYS A 123 23.39 -5.38 -9.64
CA LYS A 123 23.08 -4.37 -10.69
C LYS A 123 22.33 -3.15 -10.15
N TYR A 124 21.40 -3.36 -9.22
CA TYR A 124 20.64 -2.30 -8.58
C TYR A 124 20.70 -2.42 -7.06
N PRO A 125 21.03 -1.33 -6.33
CA PRO A 125 21.06 -1.35 -4.87
C PRO A 125 19.64 -1.39 -4.30
N LEU A 126 19.48 -1.97 -3.11
CA LEU A 126 18.19 -2.07 -2.43
C LEU A 126 17.54 -0.69 -2.17
N SER A 127 18.35 0.33 -1.90
CA SER A 127 17.90 1.71 -1.72
C SER A 127 17.16 2.27 -2.93
N LEU A 128 17.55 1.87 -4.15
CA LEU A 128 16.87 2.27 -5.39
C LEU A 128 15.47 1.66 -5.48
N PHE A 129 15.32 0.39 -5.09
CA PHE A 129 14.00 -0.25 -5.03
C PHE A 129 13.09 0.41 -3.98
N VAL A 130 13.62 0.72 -2.80
CA VAL A 130 12.86 1.42 -1.74
C VAL A 130 12.41 2.80 -2.22
N LYS A 131 13.29 3.56 -2.87
CA LYS A 131 12.95 4.88 -3.45
C LYS A 131 11.82 4.78 -4.48
N ASN A 132 11.90 3.79 -5.38
CA ASN A 132 10.86 3.58 -6.39
C ASN A 132 9.53 3.14 -5.76
N ILE A 133 9.55 2.32 -4.71
CA ILE A 133 8.35 1.95 -3.95
C ILE A 133 7.71 3.20 -3.33
N ASN A 134 8.50 4.08 -2.72
CA ASN A 134 7.98 5.31 -2.11
C ASN A 134 7.34 6.23 -3.17
N HIS A 135 7.92 6.30 -4.36
CA HIS A 135 7.33 7.04 -5.47
C HIS A 135 6.04 6.40 -6.01
N ILE A 136 5.91 5.07 -5.98
CA ILE A 136 4.66 4.41 -6.35
C ILE A 136 3.61 4.57 -5.23
N ASN A 137 4.02 4.61 -3.96
CA ASN A 137 3.12 4.85 -2.83
C ASN A 137 2.37 6.18 -2.95
N THR A 138 2.99 7.22 -3.54
CA THR A 138 2.27 8.50 -3.76
C THR A 138 1.12 8.36 -4.76
N LEU A 139 1.18 7.41 -5.69
CA LEU A 139 0.11 7.13 -6.65
C LEU A 139 -1.00 6.23 -6.07
N LEU A 140 -0.77 5.59 -4.93
CA LEU A 140 -1.77 4.69 -4.34
C LEU A 140 -3.05 5.43 -3.98
N VAL A 141 -2.96 6.68 -3.54
CA VAL A 141 -4.14 7.49 -3.19
C VAL A 141 -5.04 7.66 -4.41
N ASP A 142 -4.46 7.94 -5.57
CA ASP A 142 -5.19 8.15 -6.83
C ASP A 142 -5.78 6.84 -7.38
N VAL A 143 -5.04 5.73 -7.29
CA VAL A 143 -5.54 4.42 -7.72
C VAL A 143 -6.64 3.91 -6.79
N ARG A 144 -6.54 4.19 -5.49
CA ARG A 144 -7.56 3.84 -4.51
C ARG A 144 -8.82 4.72 -4.65
N SER A 145 -8.68 5.99 -4.99
CA SER A 145 -9.83 6.87 -5.25
C SER A 145 -10.57 6.48 -6.53
N GLU A 146 -9.84 5.95 -7.53
CA GLU A 146 -10.41 5.39 -8.75
C GLU A 146 -11.34 4.19 -8.44
N ILE A 147 -10.89 3.24 -7.60
CA ILE A 147 -11.72 2.11 -7.16
C ILE A 147 -12.98 2.58 -6.46
N VAL A 148 -12.88 3.57 -5.56
CA VAL A 148 -14.05 4.12 -4.84
C VAL A 148 -15.04 4.74 -5.81
N THR A 149 -14.53 5.46 -6.81
CA THR A 149 -15.37 6.08 -7.84
C THR A 149 -16.13 5.01 -8.64
N ILE A 150 -15.44 3.94 -9.04
CA ILE A 150 -16.05 2.79 -9.74
C ILE A 150 -17.10 2.10 -8.87
N PHE A 151 -16.79 1.87 -7.59
CA PHE A 151 -17.70 1.23 -6.64
C PHE A 151 -18.97 2.07 -6.41
N ASN A 152 -18.82 3.38 -6.18
CA ASN A 152 -19.93 4.29 -5.99
C ASN A 152 -20.81 4.37 -7.24
N ALA A 153 -20.21 4.42 -8.43
CA ALA A 153 -20.96 4.35 -9.68
C ALA A 153 -21.77 3.05 -9.78
N ALA A 154 -21.18 1.90 -9.44
CA ALA A 154 -21.90 0.63 -9.44
C ALA A 154 -23.05 0.61 -8.42
N GLN A 155 -22.85 1.18 -7.22
CA GLN A 155 -23.88 1.29 -6.19
C GLN A 155 -25.05 2.16 -6.64
N VAL A 156 -24.78 3.34 -7.21
CA VAL A 156 -25.81 4.23 -7.76
C VAL A 156 -26.66 3.49 -8.80
N LEU A 157 -26.05 2.71 -9.69
CA LEU A 157 -26.79 1.93 -10.69
C LEU A 157 -27.60 0.77 -10.09
N ARG A 158 -27.15 0.16 -8.99
CA ARG A 158 -27.91 -0.88 -8.29
C ARG A 158 -29.14 -0.31 -7.56
N GLU A 159 -29.01 0.89 -7.01
CA GLU A 159 -30.09 1.59 -6.31
C GLU A 159 -31.08 2.25 -7.26
N ALA A 160 -30.63 2.62 -8.47
CA ALA A 160 -31.47 3.18 -9.49
C ALA A 160 -32.51 2.14 -9.95
N ARG A 161 -33.79 2.41 -9.68
CA ARG A 161 -34.92 1.52 -9.98
C ARG A 161 -35.34 1.74 -11.45
N PRO A 162 -34.91 0.92 -12.41
CA PRO A 162 -35.15 1.19 -13.83
C PRO A 162 -36.59 0.84 -14.18
N ILE A 163 -37.26 1.74 -14.90
CA ILE A 163 -38.69 1.65 -15.20
C ILE A 163 -38.92 0.51 -16.19
N ASP A 164 -38.15 0.48 -17.28
CA ASP A 164 -38.33 -0.45 -18.39
C ASP A 164 -37.35 -1.63 -18.37
N THR A 165 -37.76 -2.76 -18.95
CA THR A 165 -36.94 -3.98 -19.06
C THR A 165 -35.63 -3.76 -19.80
N SER A 166 -35.63 -2.89 -20.83
CA SER A 166 -34.43 -2.53 -21.58
C SER A 166 -33.39 -1.82 -20.69
N ASP A 167 -33.83 -0.85 -19.89
CA ASP A 167 -32.95 -0.13 -18.96
C ASP A 167 -32.45 -1.04 -17.83
N ARG A 168 -33.27 -1.99 -17.36
CA ARG A 168 -32.83 -3.01 -16.39
C ARG A 168 -31.67 -3.85 -16.93
N ILE A 169 -31.72 -4.27 -18.19
CA ILE A 169 -30.63 -5.03 -18.82
C ILE A 169 -29.39 -4.13 -18.94
N ARG A 170 -29.56 -2.90 -19.41
CA ARG A 170 -28.49 -1.91 -19.57
C ARG A 170 -27.76 -1.63 -18.26
N PHE A 171 -28.50 -1.38 -17.19
CA PHE A 171 -27.93 -1.07 -15.87
C PHE A 171 -27.19 -2.28 -15.30
N ARG A 172 -27.76 -3.48 -15.46
CA ARG A 172 -27.09 -4.73 -15.06
C ARG A 172 -25.78 -4.95 -15.81
N GLN A 173 -25.75 -4.69 -17.12
CA GLN A 173 -24.52 -4.78 -17.90
C GLN A 173 -23.48 -3.74 -17.47
N ALA A 174 -23.90 -2.49 -17.22
CA ALA A 174 -23.04 -1.43 -16.73
C ALA A 174 -22.44 -1.76 -15.34
N VAL A 175 -23.25 -2.27 -14.42
CA VAL A 175 -22.78 -2.75 -13.10
C VAL A 175 -21.74 -3.86 -13.25
N LYS A 176 -22.01 -4.87 -14.08
CA LYS A 176 -21.03 -5.94 -14.35
C LYS A 176 -19.72 -5.40 -14.96
N GLY A 177 -19.81 -4.42 -15.85
CA GLY A 177 -18.64 -3.77 -16.44
C GLY A 177 -17.81 -3.03 -15.39
N LEU A 178 -18.45 -2.26 -14.52
CA LEU A 178 -17.79 -1.56 -13.40
C LEU A 178 -17.18 -2.54 -12.39
N GLU A 179 -17.86 -3.65 -12.06
CA GLU A 179 -17.32 -4.70 -11.20
C GLU A 179 -16.05 -5.33 -11.79
N ALA A 180 -16.05 -5.65 -13.09
CA ALA A 180 -14.88 -6.19 -13.78
C ALA A 180 -13.71 -5.18 -13.81
N GLN A 181 -14.00 -3.88 -13.99
CA GLN A 181 -12.98 -2.83 -13.91
C GLN A 181 -12.39 -2.71 -12.50
N SER A 182 -13.24 -2.70 -11.47
CA SER A 182 -12.80 -2.69 -10.07
C SER A 182 -11.90 -3.88 -9.76
N GLU A 183 -12.31 -5.08 -10.17
CA GLU A 183 -11.51 -6.30 -10.01
C GLU A 183 -10.15 -6.21 -10.71
N ALA A 184 -10.09 -5.65 -11.93
CA ALA A 184 -8.84 -5.46 -12.65
C ALA A 184 -7.86 -4.54 -11.90
N VAL A 185 -8.35 -3.41 -11.36
CA VAL A 185 -7.53 -2.48 -10.57
C VAL A 185 -7.12 -3.12 -9.24
N GLU A 186 -7.99 -3.87 -8.57
CA GLU A 186 -7.64 -4.58 -7.33
C GLU A 186 -6.58 -5.67 -7.54
N LYS A 187 -6.63 -6.40 -8.66
CA LYS A 187 -5.57 -7.35 -9.03
C LYS A 187 -4.23 -6.66 -9.27
N LEU A 188 -4.25 -5.50 -9.93
CA LEU A 188 -3.04 -4.70 -10.15
C LEU A 188 -2.44 -4.20 -8.82
N LEU A 189 -3.28 -3.72 -7.89
CA LEU A 189 -2.85 -3.37 -6.52
C LEU A 189 -2.27 -4.58 -5.79
N ALA A 190 -2.87 -5.76 -5.94
CA ALA A 190 -2.36 -6.97 -5.30
C ALA A 190 -0.98 -7.37 -5.83
N GLU A 191 -0.73 -7.26 -7.13
CA GLU A 191 0.60 -7.47 -7.72
C GLU A 191 1.64 -6.51 -7.12
N TYR A 192 1.26 -5.24 -6.99
CA TYR A 192 2.08 -4.25 -6.32
C TYR A 192 2.36 -4.61 -4.86
N TYR A 193 1.35 -4.96 -4.06
CA TYR A 193 1.55 -5.30 -2.64
C TYR A 193 2.44 -6.53 -2.46
N ILE A 194 2.29 -7.55 -3.30
CA ILE A 194 3.19 -8.72 -3.31
C ILE A 194 4.63 -8.26 -3.60
N PHE A 195 4.82 -7.39 -4.59
CA PHE A 195 6.13 -6.91 -4.96
C PHE A 195 6.77 -6.05 -3.86
N ARG A 196 6.01 -5.10 -3.30
CA ARG A 196 6.42 -4.26 -2.17
C ARG A 196 6.85 -5.13 -0.99
N LEU A 197 6.06 -6.14 -0.63
CA LEU A 197 6.38 -7.05 0.48
C LEU A 197 7.67 -7.85 0.22
N LYS A 198 7.94 -8.26 -1.04
CA LYS A 198 9.20 -8.94 -1.40
C LYS A 198 10.43 -8.05 -1.21
N ILE A 199 10.36 -6.80 -1.66
CA ILE A 199 11.47 -5.86 -1.54
C ILE A 199 11.69 -5.47 -0.08
N MET A 200 10.61 -5.11 0.63
CA MET A 200 10.67 -4.79 2.05
C MET A 200 11.16 -5.99 2.87
N GLY A 201 10.82 -7.22 2.45
CA GLY A 201 11.32 -8.44 3.06
C GLY A 201 12.85 -8.57 2.97
N ARG A 202 13.47 -8.07 1.89
CA ARG A 202 14.93 -8.00 1.80
C ARG A 202 15.51 -6.92 2.71
N ALA A 203 14.84 -5.75 2.78
CA ALA A 203 15.27 -4.63 3.62
C ALA A 203 15.25 -4.99 5.11
N ILE A 204 14.16 -5.61 5.56
CA ILE A 204 13.98 -5.98 6.96
C ILE A 204 14.97 -7.09 7.39
N VAL A 205 15.27 -8.03 6.50
CA VAL A 205 16.29 -9.07 6.75
C VAL A 205 17.70 -8.47 6.77
N ALA A 206 18.00 -7.52 5.88
CA ALA A 206 19.28 -6.81 5.90
C ALA A 206 19.46 -6.05 7.22
N LYS A 207 18.46 -5.27 7.64
CA LYS A 207 18.48 -4.55 8.91
C LYS A 207 18.63 -5.49 10.10
N ARG A 208 17.93 -6.63 10.10
CA ARG A 208 18.11 -7.64 11.15
C ARG A 208 19.54 -8.15 11.23
N ARG A 209 20.20 -8.41 10.10
CA ARG A 209 21.60 -8.84 10.08
C ARG A 209 22.53 -7.76 10.62
N GLU A 210 22.32 -6.50 10.24
CA GLU A 210 23.07 -5.36 10.79
C GLU A 210 22.94 -5.32 12.31
N VAL A 211 21.72 -5.42 12.84
CA VAL A 211 21.45 -5.44 14.29
C VAL A 211 22.12 -6.64 14.97
N GLU A 212 22.00 -7.85 14.41
CA GLU A 212 22.62 -9.05 14.98
C GLU A 212 24.16 -9.01 14.95
N GLU A 213 24.75 -8.38 13.93
CA GLU A 213 26.20 -8.21 13.83
C GLU A 213 26.73 -7.23 14.88
N GLU A 214 26.05 -6.09 15.04
CA GLU A 214 26.42 -5.09 16.06
C GLU A 214 26.18 -5.60 17.48
N GLU A 215 25.09 -6.33 17.73
CA GLU A 215 24.86 -6.98 19.03
C GLU A 215 25.98 -7.98 19.36
N ARG A 216 26.56 -8.67 18.37
CA ARG A 216 27.71 -9.57 18.58
C ARG A 216 28.99 -8.81 18.86
N LYS A 217 29.29 -7.75 18.11
CA LYS A 217 30.48 -6.91 18.34
C LYS A 217 30.45 -6.31 19.75
N ASN A 218 29.30 -5.82 20.17
CA ASN A 218 29.14 -5.09 21.43
C ASN A 218 28.75 -6.00 22.62
N ALA A 219 28.73 -7.33 22.46
CA ALA A 219 28.25 -8.25 23.51
C ALA A 219 29.07 -8.19 24.81
N HIS A 220 30.35 -7.82 24.74
CA HIS A 220 31.23 -7.73 25.90
C HIS A 220 31.08 -6.42 26.69
N ILE A 221 30.67 -5.33 26.03
CA ILE A 221 30.67 -3.97 26.59
C ILE A 221 29.73 -3.88 27.82
N PRO A 222 28.48 -4.38 27.79
CA PRO A 222 27.60 -4.34 28.97
C PRO A 222 28.17 -5.11 30.17
N GLN A 223 28.87 -6.23 29.93
CA GLN A 223 29.48 -7.00 31.01
C GLN A 223 30.65 -6.25 31.65
N GLN A 224 31.42 -5.50 30.86
CA GLN A 224 32.50 -4.65 31.36
C GLN A 224 31.94 -3.46 32.16
N ILE A 225 30.90 -2.79 31.66
CA ILE A 225 30.23 -1.70 32.37
C ILE A 225 29.70 -2.19 33.73
N GLU A 226 29.07 -3.36 33.80
CA GLU A 226 28.53 -3.88 35.06
C GLU A 226 29.64 -4.24 36.07
N ARG A 227 30.77 -4.78 35.59
CA ARG A 227 31.95 -5.02 36.45
C ARG A 227 32.51 -3.71 37.01
N LEU A 228 32.65 -2.69 36.17
CA LEU A 228 33.12 -1.36 36.58
C LEU A 228 32.14 -0.69 37.55
N ARG A 229 30.82 -0.83 37.33
CA ARG A 229 29.79 -0.33 38.27
C ARG A 229 29.90 -1.00 39.64
N LYS A 230 30.09 -2.33 39.70
CA LYS A 230 30.32 -3.05 40.95
C LYS A 230 31.61 -2.60 41.64
N GLN A 231 32.70 -2.44 40.89
CA GLN A 231 33.96 -1.91 41.41
C GLN A 231 33.81 -0.49 41.96
N LEU A 232 33.01 0.36 41.30
CA LEU A 232 32.72 1.71 41.78
C LEU A 232 31.93 1.67 43.10
N GLU A 233 30.96 0.76 43.23
CA GLU A 233 30.15 0.58 44.43
C GLU A 233 30.96 -0.01 45.60
N GLU A 234 31.83 -0.98 45.33
CA GLU A 234 32.80 -1.54 46.27
C GLU A 234 33.81 -0.48 46.72
N THR A 235 34.32 0.35 45.81
CA THR A 235 35.24 1.45 46.13
C THR A 235 34.54 2.51 46.99
N ARG A 236 33.27 2.81 46.74
CA ARG A 236 32.50 3.75 47.58
C ARG A 236 32.16 3.18 48.96
N SER A 237 31.88 1.88 49.06
CA SER A 237 31.46 1.22 50.30
C SER A 237 32.63 0.82 51.22
N PHE A 238 33.75 0.35 50.66
CA PHE A 238 34.96 0.00 51.38
C PHE A 238 35.62 1.25 51.98
N TRP A 239 35.66 2.36 51.23
CA TRP A 239 36.41 3.55 51.63
C TRP A 239 35.59 4.59 52.41
N ARG A 240 34.25 4.47 52.51
CA ARG A 240 33.47 5.12 53.58
C ARG A 240 33.95 4.73 54.99
N ARG A 241 34.74 3.65 55.12
CA ARG A 241 35.27 3.13 56.39
C ARG A 241 36.74 3.49 56.65
N THR A 242 37.45 4.11 55.70
CA THR A 242 38.91 4.34 55.77
C THR A 242 39.28 5.78 55.37
N LEU A 243 40.20 6.41 56.12
CA LEU A 243 40.50 7.86 56.13
C LEU A 243 41.23 8.46 54.90
N ASN A 244 41.30 7.77 53.75
CA ASN A 244 42.04 8.24 52.56
C ASN A 244 41.10 8.69 51.42
N ALA A 245 40.36 9.78 51.64
CA ALA A 245 39.35 10.30 50.71
C ALA A 245 39.90 10.72 49.32
N ARG A 246 41.10 11.31 49.27
CA ARG A 246 41.68 11.87 48.03
C ARG A 246 42.01 10.81 46.97
N GLN A 247 42.66 9.72 47.36
CA GLN A 247 42.98 8.60 46.45
C GLN A 247 41.72 7.82 46.04
N SER A 248 40.68 7.82 46.87
CA SER A 248 39.39 7.20 46.56
C SER A 248 38.61 7.99 45.50
N GLU A 249 38.65 9.33 45.55
CA GLU A 249 38.03 10.18 44.53
C GLU A 249 38.71 10.01 43.17
N GLU A 250 40.04 9.88 43.14
CA GLU A 250 40.80 9.75 41.90
C GLU A 250 40.50 8.41 41.19
N LYS A 251 40.55 7.29 41.92
CA LYS A 251 40.14 5.98 41.38
C LYS A 251 38.66 5.92 40.98
N ALA A 252 37.79 6.58 41.74
CA ALA A 252 36.37 6.64 41.37
C ALA A 252 36.15 7.44 40.08
N ARG A 253 36.93 8.51 39.85
CA ARG A 253 36.92 9.27 38.59
C ARG A 253 37.44 8.45 37.43
N GLU A 254 38.55 7.74 37.59
CA GLU A 254 39.09 6.85 36.54
C GLU A 254 38.08 5.77 36.12
N ILE A 255 37.40 5.13 37.08
CA ILE A 255 36.35 4.14 36.79
C ILE A 255 35.15 4.80 36.10
N GLN A 256 34.80 6.03 36.49
CA GLN A 256 33.72 6.78 35.84
C GLN A 256 34.07 7.17 34.39
N GLU A 257 35.30 7.58 34.11
CA GLU A 257 35.79 7.87 32.76
C GLU A 257 35.74 6.60 31.88
N GLN A 258 36.22 5.46 32.39
CA GLN A 258 36.15 4.18 31.66
C GLN A 258 34.71 3.74 31.37
N ILE A 259 33.78 3.95 32.32
CA ILE A 259 32.35 3.69 32.09
C ILE A 259 31.82 4.63 31.00
N ALA A 260 32.20 5.92 31.02
CA ALA A 260 31.75 6.89 30.02
C ALA A 260 32.28 6.57 28.62
N GLU A 261 33.54 6.15 28.50
CA GLU A 261 34.15 5.72 27.23
C GLU A 261 33.43 4.50 26.65
N LEU A 262 33.16 3.48 27.47
CA LEU A 262 32.43 2.27 27.03
C LEU A 262 30.98 2.56 26.66
N ILE A 263 30.32 3.51 27.34
CA ILE A 263 28.97 3.96 26.95
C ILE A 263 29.04 4.68 25.61
N HIS A 264 30.01 5.58 25.41
CA HIS A 264 30.20 6.29 24.15
C HIS A 264 30.49 5.34 22.98
N GLU A 265 31.30 4.30 23.20
CA GLU A 265 31.56 3.26 22.20
C GLU A 265 30.28 2.50 21.83
N LEU A 266 29.43 2.20 22.81
CA LEU A 266 28.16 1.53 22.60
C LEU A 266 27.17 2.41 21.82
N GLU A 267 27.09 3.70 22.14
CA GLU A 267 26.27 4.68 21.42
C GLU A 267 26.77 4.92 19.99
N ALA A 268 28.09 5.01 19.78
CA ALA A 268 28.69 5.26 18.47
C ALA A 268 28.44 4.12 17.48
N ASN A 269 28.40 2.87 17.97
CA ASN A 269 28.19 1.68 17.16
C ASN A 269 26.71 1.24 17.11
N GLU A 270 25.79 2.10 17.56
CA GLU A 270 24.39 1.72 17.67
C GLU A 270 23.67 1.75 16.31
N VAL A 271 23.15 0.60 15.84
CA VAL A 271 22.20 0.58 14.72
C VAL A 271 20.87 1.20 15.16
N VAL A 272 20.57 2.37 14.60
CA VAL A 272 19.28 3.05 14.77
C VAL A 272 18.23 2.36 13.90
N ILE A 273 17.15 1.92 14.53
CA ILE A 273 15.91 1.52 13.85
C ILE A 273 14.97 2.72 13.97
N SER A 274 14.53 3.29 12.85
CA SER A 274 13.59 4.42 12.89
C SER A 274 12.15 3.94 12.99
N GLU A 275 11.30 4.76 13.64
CA GLU A 275 9.85 4.53 13.69
C GLU A 275 9.22 4.52 12.28
N ASN A 276 9.76 5.34 11.38
CA ASN A 276 9.34 5.40 9.98
C ASN A 276 9.60 4.08 9.25
N GLU A 277 10.77 3.46 9.44
CA GLU A 277 11.07 2.14 8.85
C GLU A 277 10.13 1.05 9.39
N LEU A 278 9.87 1.05 10.70
CA LEU A 278 8.92 0.12 11.31
C LEU A 278 7.51 0.29 10.73
N THR A 279 7.08 1.54 10.54
CA THR A 279 5.79 1.88 9.92
C THR A 279 5.73 1.44 8.46
N ASP A 280 6.77 1.70 7.67
CA ASP A 280 6.85 1.31 6.26
C ASP A 280 6.78 -0.21 6.07
N TRP A 281 7.43 -0.96 6.97
CA TRP A 281 7.38 -2.43 6.98
C TRP A 281 6.01 -2.95 7.42
N LEU A 282 5.39 -2.35 8.43
CA LEU A 282 4.02 -2.66 8.85
C LEU A 282 3.03 -2.40 7.71
N ASP A 283 3.13 -1.27 7.02
CA ASP A 283 2.28 -0.94 5.89
C ASP A 283 2.40 -1.97 4.76
N ALA A 284 3.63 -2.37 4.42
CA ALA A 284 3.86 -3.38 3.38
C ALA A 284 3.23 -4.74 3.75
N LEU A 285 3.31 -5.13 5.04
CA LEU A 285 2.71 -6.35 5.54
C LEU A 285 1.17 -6.26 5.56
N VAL A 286 0.63 -5.16 6.08
CA VAL A 286 -0.81 -4.97 6.25
C VAL A 286 -1.51 -4.86 4.91
N ASP A 287 -1.04 -3.99 4.01
CA ASP A 287 -1.65 -3.79 2.69
C ASP A 287 -1.71 -5.11 1.89
N ALA A 288 -0.65 -5.94 1.99
CA ALA A 288 -0.61 -7.25 1.35
C ALA A 288 -1.48 -8.30 2.05
N SER A 289 -1.68 -8.19 3.37
CA SER A 289 -2.49 -9.13 4.16
C SER A 289 -4.00 -8.87 4.05
N ILE A 290 -4.41 -7.61 3.87
CA ILE A 290 -5.82 -7.23 3.69
C ILE A 290 -6.33 -7.42 2.25
N SER A 291 -5.42 -7.50 1.28
CA SER A 291 -5.78 -7.69 -0.12
C SER A 291 -6.20 -9.14 -0.37
N GLU A 292 -7.43 -9.32 -0.83
CA GLU A 292 -8.02 -10.63 -1.15
C GLU A 292 -7.19 -11.42 -2.18
N TYR A 293 -6.69 -10.73 -3.21
CA TYR A 293 -5.88 -11.34 -4.26
C TYR A 293 -4.40 -11.56 -3.86
N ALA A 294 -3.86 -10.75 -2.93
CA ALA A 294 -2.47 -10.90 -2.50
C ALA A 294 -2.31 -11.95 -1.39
N ARG A 295 -3.23 -11.98 -0.42
CA ARG A 295 -3.16 -12.80 0.79
C ARG A 295 -2.80 -14.27 0.54
N PRO A 296 -3.42 -15.00 -0.41
CA PRO A 296 -3.09 -16.41 -0.66
C PRO A 296 -1.65 -16.62 -1.13
N ARG A 297 -1.10 -15.64 -1.86
CA ARG A 297 0.23 -15.73 -2.50
C ARG A 297 1.36 -15.35 -1.54
N ILE A 298 1.04 -14.67 -0.44
CA ILE A 298 2.06 -14.16 0.50
C ILE A 298 2.19 -14.98 1.79
N SER A 299 1.33 -15.96 2.07
CA SER A 299 1.26 -16.65 3.37
C SER A 299 2.61 -17.06 3.97
N ARG A 300 3.49 -17.69 3.18
CA ARG A 300 4.84 -18.10 3.64
C ARG A 300 5.75 -16.89 3.88
N MET A 301 5.85 -15.99 2.91
CA MET A 301 6.70 -14.80 2.98
C MET A 301 6.25 -13.84 4.09
N GLY A 302 4.95 -13.67 4.26
CA GLY A 302 4.35 -12.87 5.32
C GLY A 302 4.70 -13.39 6.71
N ARG A 303 4.78 -14.71 6.89
CA ARG A 303 5.20 -15.29 8.18
C ARG A 303 6.65 -14.95 8.52
N GLU A 304 7.56 -15.11 7.57
CA GLU A 304 8.99 -14.76 7.76
C GLU A 304 9.17 -13.27 7.99
N PHE A 305 8.44 -12.44 7.24
CA PHE A 305 8.40 -11.00 7.42
C PHE A 305 7.93 -10.62 8.82
N ARG A 306 6.82 -11.19 9.31
CA ARG A 306 6.30 -10.95 10.66
C ARG A 306 7.31 -11.30 11.74
N MET A 307 7.93 -12.47 11.66
CA MET A 307 8.94 -12.89 12.64
C MET A 307 10.13 -11.93 12.68
N THR A 308 10.58 -11.44 11.52
CA THR A 308 11.69 -10.48 11.43
C THR A 308 11.28 -9.10 11.95
N LEU A 309 10.07 -8.64 11.63
CA LEU A 309 9.51 -7.40 12.13
C LEU A 309 9.37 -7.42 13.65
N TYR A 310 8.90 -8.51 14.24
CA TYR A 310 8.80 -8.62 15.71
C TYR A 310 10.17 -8.61 16.37
N PHE A 311 11.17 -9.24 15.76
CA PHE A 311 12.53 -9.15 16.29
C PHE A 311 12.97 -7.69 16.35
N LEU A 312 12.86 -6.96 15.23
CA LEU A 312 13.29 -5.56 15.15
C LEU A 312 12.46 -4.62 16.04
N LEU A 313 11.14 -4.83 16.13
CA LEU A 313 10.28 -4.04 17.02
C LEU A 313 10.65 -4.24 18.49
N ASN A 314 10.88 -5.49 18.92
CA ASN A 314 11.35 -5.76 20.27
C ASN A 314 12.73 -5.15 20.53
N THR A 315 13.63 -5.19 19.55
CA THR A 315 14.95 -4.56 19.69
C THR A 315 14.84 -3.04 19.78
N TYR A 316 13.99 -2.42 18.96
CA TYR A 316 13.71 -0.98 19.02
C TYR A 316 13.18 -0.56 20.40
N CYS A 317 12.12 -1.22 20.89
CA CYS A 317 11.54 -0.89 22.19
C CYS A 317 12.53 -1.14 23.33
N ARG A 318 13.28 -2.24 23.29
CA ARG A 318 14.34 -2.50 24.27
C ARG A 318 15.37 -1.37 24.31
N LYS A 319 15.84 -0.91 23.16
CA LYS A 319 16.82 0.20 23.10
C LYS A 319 16.25 1.48 23.66
N GLN A 320 14.98 1.77 23.40
CA GLN A 320 14.30 2.92 24.00
C GLN A 320 14.16 2.78 25.53
N GLU A 321 13.87 1.59 26.04
CA GLU A 321 13.85 1.32 27.48
C GLU A 321 15.24 1.47 28.11
N GLU A 322 16.28 0.92 27.48
CA GLU A 322 17.67 1.03 27.93
C GLU A 322 18.12 2.50 27.97
N SER A 323 17.80 3.28 26.93
CA SER A 323 18.05 4.71 26.89
C SER A 323 17.29 5.46 27.99
N ALA A 324 16.00 5.19 28.16
CA ALA A 324 15.19 5.81 29.22
C ALA A 324 15.71 5.46 30.63
N TYR A 325 16.18 4.23 30.84
CA TYR A 325 16.77 3.78 32.09
C TYR A 325 18.10 4.49 32.38
N GLN A 326 18.96 4.66 31.38
CA GLN A 326 20.20 5.43 31.52
C GLN A 326 19.92 6.89 31.88
N ILE A 327 18.91 7.50 31.26
CA ILE A 327 18.47 8.87 31.59
C ILE A 327 17.95 8.95 33.03
N ALA A 328 17.12 7.99 33.45
CA ALA A 328 16.56 7.95 34.81
C ALA A 328 17.60 7.65 35.90
N GLN A 329 18.64 6.88 35.57
CA GLN A 329 19.78 6.62 36.46
C GLN A 329 20.79 7.75 36.49
N ASN A 330 20.69 8.74 35.59
CA ASN A 330 21.58 9.88 35.57
C ASN A 330 21.17 10.89 36.67
N PRO A 331 21.98 11.05 37.75
CA PRO A 331 21.64 11.92 38.87
C PRO A 331 21.62 13.42 38.50
N PHE A 332 21.99 13.78 37.27
CA PHE A 332 22.03 15.15 36.76
C PHE A 332 20.87 15.50 35.82
N ILE A 333 20.04 14.53 35.43
CA ILE A 333 18.89 14.77 34.55
C ILE A 333 17.60 14.74 35.37
N GLN A 334 16.91 15.88 35.46
CA GLN A 334 15.60 16.04 36.12
C GLN A 334 14.45 15.51 35.25
N VAL A 335 14.55 14.28 34.74
CA VAL A 335 13.43 13.64 34.03
C VAL A 335 12.72 12.70 35.00
N ASP A 336 11.40 12.87 35.06
CA ASP A 336 10.49 12.12 35.91
C ASP A 336 10.59 10.59 35.64
N PRO A 337 11.05 9.77 36.61
CA PRO A 337 11.22 8.33 36.44
C PRO A 337 9.93 7.59 36.04
N GLU A 338 8.76 8.10 36.42
CA GLU A 338 7.47 7.53 36.01
C GLU A 338 7.21 7.69 34.51
N LYS A 339 7.66 8.79 33.90
CA LYS A 339 7.61 8.97 32.44
C LYS A 339 8.57 8.02 31.73
N ALA A 340 9.72 7.71 32.33
CA ALA A 340 10.69 6.74 31.82
C ALA A 340 10.17 5.28 31.91
N ILE A 341 9.46 4.91 32.99
CA ILE A 341 8.86 3.57 33.17
C ILE A 341 7.68 3.34 32.21
N ARG A 342 6.97 4.40 31.78
CA ARG A 342 5.90 4.30 30.77
C ARG A 342 6.38 3.77 29.41
N TYR A 343 7.70 3.77 29.15
CA TYR A 343 8.27 3.27 27.90
C TYR A 343 8.23 1.73 27.75
N VAL A 344 8.01 0.99 28.84
CA VAL A 344 8.03 -0.50 28.87
C VAL A 344 6.80 -1.14 28.19
N LEU A 345 5.83 -0.35 27.75
CA LEU A 345 4.62 -0.79 27.03
C LEU A 345 4.60 -0.36 25.54
N LEU A 346 5.70 0.19 25.01
CA LEU A 346 5.68 0.88 23.72
C LEU A 346 5.41 -0.01 22.51
N SER A 347 5.84 -1.28 22.49
CA SER A 347 5.65 -2.10 21.28
C SER A 347 4.18 -2.44 21.03
N GLU A 348 3.41 -2.72 22.09
CA GLU A 348 1.97 -2.99 21.96
C GLU A 348 1.22 -1.70 21.66
N GLN A 349 1.55 -0.61 22.38
CA GLN A 349 0.94 0.70 22.16
C GLN A 349 1.20 1.22 20.73
N PHE A 350 2.42 1.07 20.21
CA PHE A 350 2.79 1.43 18.84
C PHE A 350 1.94 0.68 17.82
N ILE A 351 1.75 -0.63 17.99
CA ILE A 351 0.89 -1.42 17.10
C ILE A 351 -0.57 -0.98 17.20
N LEU A 352 -1.07 -0.73 18.42
CA LEU A 352 -2.44 -0.25 18.64
C LEU A 352 -2.68 1.11 17.99
N ASP A 353 -1.77 2.06 18.19
CA ASP A 353 -1.84 3.42 17.63
C ASP A 353 -1.75 3.37 16.10
N TYR A 354 -0.85 2.54 15.55
CA TYR A 354 -0.75 2.30 14.12
C TYR A 354 -2.07 1.76 13.55
N PHE A 355 -2.65 0.71 14.15
CA PHE A 355 -3.92 0.14 13.65
C PHE A 355 -5.10 1.09 13.84
N ALA A 356 -5.13 1.90 14.90
CA ALA A 356 -6.14 2.94 15.08
C ALA A 356 -6.10 3.98 13.95
N ASN A 357 -4.90 4.47 13.61
CA ASN A 357 -4.70 5.39 12.49
C ASN A 357 -5.04 4.74 11.15
N LYS A 358 -4.56 3.51 10.90
CA LYS A 358 -4.84 2.77 9.66
C LYS A 358 -6.35 2.52 9.46
N LYS A 359 -7.09 2.23 10.53
CA LYS A 359 -8.55 2.09 10.50
C LYS A 359 -9.22 3.41 10.18
N LYS A 360 -8.80 4.52 10.78
CA LYS A 360 -9.32 5.87 10.48
C LYS A 360 -9.13 6.21 9.00
N ASP A 361 -7.95 5.97 8.46
CA ASP A 361 -7.64 6.20 7.04
C ASP A 361 -8.50 5.31 6.14
N THR A 362 -8.64 4.03 6.49
CA THR A 362 -9.46 3.06 5.73
C THR A 362 -10.96 3.36 5.80
N ALA A 363 -11.45 3.83 6.95
CA ALA A 363 -12.85 4.18 7.17
C ALA A 363 -13.23 5.47 6.42
N THR A 364 -12.36 6.47 6.44
CA THR A 364 -12.51 7.71 5.66
C THR A 364 -12.57 7.42 4.16
N TRP A 365 -11.85 6.38 3.71
CA TRP A 365 -11.74 6.03 2.31
C TRP A 365 -12.96 5.29 1.73
N LEU A 366 -13.67 4.43 2.49
CA LEU A 366 -14.59 3.45 1.87
C LEU A 366 -16.09 3.59 2.19
N ALA A 367 -16.51 4.46 3.13
CA ALA A 367 -17.89 4.84 3.50
C ALA A 367 -19.04 3.77 3.54
N GLY A 368 -18.77 2.48 3.27
CA GLY A 368 -19.73 1.39 3.10
C GLY A 368 -19.04 0.07 2.70
N ALA A 369 -18.09 0.11 1.75
CA ALA A 369 -17.20 -1.01 1.42
C ALA A 369 -16.08 -1.24 2.48
N ALA A 370 -15.99 -0.34 3.46
CA ALA A 370 -14.96 -0.32 4.50
C ALA A 370 -15.11 -1.48 5.48
N LYS A 371 -16.35 -1.94 5.70
CA LYS A 371 -16.68 -2.83 6.81
C LYS A 371 -15.89 -4.14 6.78
N ASN A 372 -15.77 -4.76 5.60
CA ASN A 372 -15.01 -6.00 5.45
C ASN A 372 -13.51 -5.77 5.66
N LYS A 373 -12.95 -4.68 5.10
CA LYS A 373 -11.52 -4.35 5.29
C LYS A 373 -11.20 -3.96 6.72
N ILE A 374 -12.11 -3.26 7.42
CA ILE A 374 -11.98 -2.93 8.85
C ILE A 374 -12.01 -4.21 9.71
N GLN A 375 -12.90 -5.15 9.42
CA GLN A 375 -12.94 -6.44 10.12
C GLN A 375 -11.66 -7.26 9.90
N GLU A 376 -11.12 -7.27 8.67
CA GLU A 376 -9.84 -7.91 8.39
C GLU A 376 -8.68 -7.20 9.08
N LEU A 377 -8.70 -5.86 9.21
CA LEU A 377 -7.73 -5.11 10.01
C LEU A 377 -7.83 -5.48 11.50
N ASP A 378 -9.04 -5.57 12.07
CA ASP A 378 -9.25 -6.00 13.47
C ASP A 378 -8.71 -7.41 13.72
N ARG A 379 -8.94 -8.32 12.77
CA ARG A 379 -8.41 -9.68 12.84
C ARG A 379 -6.88 -9.67 12.77
N LEU A 380 -6.31 -8.94 11.83
CA LEU A 380 -4.87 -8.86 11.63
C LEU A 380 -4.17 -8.23 12.84
N GLU A 381 -4.73 -7.18 13.42
CA GLU A 381 -4.26 -6.58 14.67
C GLU A 381 -4.17 -7.61 15.79
N LYS A 382 -5.24 -8.38 16.01
CA LYS A 382 -5.27 -9.44 17.03
C LYS A 382 -4.24 -10.54 16.75
N GLU A 383 -4.09 -10.95 15.49
CA GLU A 383 -3.09 -11.94 15.08
C GLU A 383 -1.67 -11.43 15.34
N ILE A 384 -1.38 -10.18 14.99
CA ILE A 384 -0.08 -9.54 15.19
C ILE A 384 0.25 -9.39 16.68
N LEU A 385 -0.69 -8.90 17.49
CA LEU A 385 -0.51 -8.76 18.94
C LEU A 385 -0.30 -10.13 19.62
N ALA A 386 -1.04 -11.15 19.19
CA ALA A 386 -0.88 -12.50 19.72
C ALA A 386 0.51 -13.09 19.38
N GLU A 387 1.00 -12.89 18.16
CA GLU A 387 2.35 -13.32 17.75
C GLU A 387 3.44 -12.52 18.46
N LEU A 388 3.28 -11.20 18.63
CA LEU A 388 4.21 -10.33 19.37
C LEU A 388 4.37 -10.81 20.82
N ARG A 389 3.25 -11.05 21.51
CA ARG A 389 3.23 -11.59 22.89
C ARG A 389 3.87 -12.98 23.01
N ARG A 390 3.76 -13.82 21.98
CA ARG A 390 4.45 -15.13 21.95
C ARG A 390 5.95 -14.95 21.76
N SER A 391 6.35 -14.05 20.87
CA SER A 391 7.75 -13.72 20.59
C SER A 391 8.47 -13.14 21.81
N SER A 392 7.84 -12.18 22.50
CA SER A 392 8.41 -11.57 23.72
C SER A 392 8.63 -12.61 24.82
N ARG A 393 7.68 -13.53 25.04
CA ARG A 393 7.82 -14.65 26.00
C ARG A 393 8.99 -15.58 25.65
N LEU A 394 9.19 -15.88 24.36
CA LEU A 394 10.31 -16.72 23.91
C LEU A 394 11.66 -16.04 24.11
N MET A 395 11.74 -14.73 23.84
CA MET A 395 12.95 -13.92 24.08
C MET A 395 13.27 -13.83 25.58
N ALA A 396 12.26 -13.64 26.44
CA ALA A 396 12.43 -13.65 27.89
C ALA A 396 12.94 -15.00 28.41
N LYS A 397 12.53 -16.12 27.81
CA LYS A 397 12.99 -17.46 28.19
C LYS A 397 14.45 -17.73 27.75
N ARG A 398 14.87 -17.21 26.59
CA ARG A 398 16.26 -17.31 26.09
C ARG A 398 17.28 -16.52 26.92
N ARG A 399 16.85 -15.56 27.72
CA ARG A 399 17.71 -14.79 28.63
C ARG A 399 17.93 -15.44 30.00
N LYS A 400 17.13 -16.46 30.35
CA LYS A 400 17.25 -17.22 31.61
C LYS A 400 18.10 -18.49 31.47
N LEU A 401 18.56 -18.77 30.26
CA LEU A 401 19.54 -19.80 29.90
C LEU A 401 20.82 -19.06 29.52
#